data_AF-A0A2I6S6S0-F1
#
_entry.id   AF-A0A2I6S6S0-F1
#
_cell.length_a   1.000
_cell.length_b   1.000
_cell.length_c   1.000
_cell.angle_alpha   90.00
_cell.angle_beta   90.00
_cell.angle_gamma   90.00
#
_symmetry.space_group_name_H-M   'P 1'
#
loop_
_entity.id
_entity.type
_entity.pdbx_description
1 polymer ?
#
loop_
_entity_poly.entity_id
_entity_poly.type
_entity_poly.pdbx_seq_one_letter_code
_entity_poly.pdbx_strand_id
1 'polypeptide(L)'
;MSDATKSDISLDRKRLCNPWAHLDENGGFSAFTPIASQLSNRPTERFAAECSRFLQRTRSVKDPSDTQIMEFAVELQRMLWREHVRQNGGMSPSDPIQVLDPAFAIKRLGYGYHEEDTLGEMRNNGQTVEVAGVIDHESRHVKISKRHPPVTRLFSAAHELGHLLMHPQGGLHRDLPMDGARIARDKRERQADKFASYFLMPEKLLREEFKKRFLTEQFRISDETAFALANTTQSDLQRKASSLRALSRLLSEAQSYNRIRFISLAQQFGVSREAMAIRLEEIGAIS
;
A
#
# COMPACT_ATOMS: atom_id res chain seq x y z
N MET A 1 2.12 4.11 -43.01
CA MET A 1 2.70 3.70 -41.70
C MET A 1 2.57 2.20 -41.63
N SER A 2 3.68 1.48 -41.50
CA SER A 2 3.68 0.03 -41.34
C SER A 2 3.45 -0.34 -39.88
N ASP A 3 2.81 -1.47 -39.63
CA ASP A 3 2.68 -2.01 -38.28
C ASP A 3 4.06 -2.31 -37.70
N ALA A 4 4.26 -1.96 -36.42
CA ALA A 4 5.48 -2.26 -35.70
C ALA A 4 5.59 -3.78 -35.50
N THR A 5 6.78 -4.34 -35.73
CA THR A 5 6.98 -5.77 -35.50
C THR A 5 6.92 -6.08 -34.00
N LYS A 6 6.68 -7.34 -33.62
CA LYS A 6 6.71 -7.78 -32.20
C LYS A 6 8.01 -7.42 -31.49
N SER A 7 9.13 -7.40 -32.23
CA SER A 7 10.44 -6.98 -31.73
C SER A 7 10.48 -5.49 -31.42
N ASP A 8 9.94 -4.66 -32.31
CA ASP A 8 9.90 -3.20 -32.14
C ASP A 8 9.00 -2.81 -30.97
N ILE A 9 7.85 -3.46 -30.83
CA ILE A 9 6.93 -3.27 -29.70
C ILE A 9 7.60 -3.65 -28.38
N SER A 10 8.36 -4.76 -28.36
CA SER A 10 9.11 -5.20 -27.18
C SER A 10 10.22 -4.20 -26.81
N LEU A 11 10.94 -3.68 -27.79
CA LEU A 11 11.99 -2.66 -27.58
C LEU A 11 11.40 -1.33 -27.10
N ASP A 12 10.27 -0.92 -27.66
CA ASP A 12 9.63 0.34 -27.25
C ASP A 12 8.99 0.23 -25.86
N ARG A 13 8.43 -0.93 -25.49
CA ARG A 13 7.99 -1.20 -24.12
C ARG A 13 9.14 -1.14 -23.12
N LYS A 14 10.32 -1.64 -23.49
CA LYS A 14 11.55 -1.49 -22.70
C LYS A 14 11.99 -0.03 -22.61
N ARG A 15 11.91 0.73 -23.71
CA ARG A 15 12.24 2.16 -23.77
C ARG A 15 11.31 3.00 -22.88
N LEU A 16 10.00 2.81 -23.01
CA LEU A 16 8.96 3.50 -22.24
C LEU A 16 8.88 3.03 -20.78
N CYS A 17 9.61 1.97 -20.42
CA CYS A 17 9.56 1.33 -19.11
C CYS A 17 8.14 0.97 -18.68
N ASN A 18 7.28 0.65 -19.66
CA ASN A 18 5.89 0.28 -19.45
C ASN A 18 5.64 -1.06 -20.17
N PRO A 19 5.55 -2.18 -19.42
CA PRO A 19 5.30 -3.49 -20.02
C PRO A 19 3.89 -3.60 -20.60
N TRP A 20 3.02 -2.63 -20.40
CA TRP A 20 1.66 -2.61 -20.94
C TRP A 20 1.49 -1.61 -22.09
N ALA A 21 2.56 -0.91 -22.49
CA ALA A 21 2.50 -0.10 -23.70
C ALA A 21 2.15 -1.01 -24.88
N HIS A 22 1.24 -0.54 -25.73
CA HIS A 22 0.81 -1.22 -26.96
C HIS A 22 -0.02 -2.50 -26.75
N LEU A 23 -0.60 -2.74 -25.57
CA LEU A 23 -1.53 -3.86 -25.35
C LEU A 23 -2.93 -3.54 -25.91
N ASP A 24 -3.49 -4.43 -26.73
CA ASP A 24 -4.82 -4.27 -27.33
C ASP A 24 -5.94 -4.98 -26.54
N GLU A 25 -7.18 -4.79 -27.00
CA GLU A 25 -8.42 -5.25 -26.37
C GLU A 25 -8.55 -6.78 -26.31
N ASN A 26 -7.79 -7.50 -27.14
CA ASN A 26 -7.82 -8.95 -27.25
C ASN A 26 -6.64 -9.62 -26.53
N GLY A 27 -5.84 -8.84 -25.79
CA GLY A 27 -4.66 -9.33 -25.08
C GLY A 27 -3.43 -9.53 -25.98
N GLY A 28 -3.47 -9.02 -27.22
CA GLY A 28 -2.34 -8.92 -28.13
C GLY A 28 -1.55 -7.62 -27.92
N PHE A 29 -0.47 -7.42 -28.69
CA PHE A 29 0.26 -6.15 -28.69
C PHE A 29 0.33 -5.56 -30.12
N SER A 30 -0.07 -4.29 -30.29
CA SER A 30 -0.05 -3.56 -31.57
C SER A 30 0.39 -2.09 -31.40
N ALA A 31 1.28 -1.62 -32.30
CA ALA A 31 1.79 -0.25 -32.30
C ALA A 31 2.23 0.20 -33.70
N PHE A 32 2.39 1.51 -33.89
CA PHE A 32 3.09 2.10 -35.04
C PHE A 32 4.53 2.49 -34.65
N THR A 33 5.51 2.31 -35.53
CA THR A 33 6.94 2.45 -35.22
C THR A 33 7.33 3.89 -34.78
N PRO A 34 7.92 4.11 -33.58
CA PRO A 34 8.35 5.45 -33.17
C PRO A 34 9.86 5.69 -33.38
N ILE A 35 10.20 6.93 -33.77
CA ILE A 35 11.56 7.42 -34.01
C ILE A 35 12.33 7.49 -32.66
N ALA A 36 13.57 7.00 -32.63
CA ALA A 36 14.37 6.79 -31.41
C ALA A 36 15.22 8.00 -30.97
N SER A 37 15.42 8.18 -29.65
CA SER A 37 16.52 9.00 -29.09
C SER A 37 17.03 8.43 -27.75
N GLN A 38 18.34 8.61 -27.52
CA GLN A 38 19.28 7.93 -26.59
C GLN A 38 19.37 8.61 -25.20
N LEU A 39 19.79 7.91 -24.11
CA LEU A 39 20.44 8.50 -22.92
C LEU A 39 21.21 7.47 -22.04
N SER A 40 22.35 7.88 -21.45
CA SER A 40 23.38 7.07 -20.73
C SER A 40 23.57 7.38 -19.21
N ASN A 41 24.00 6.36 -18.43
CA ASN A 41 24.89 6.26 -17.24
C ASN A 41 24.73 7.03 -15.89
N ARG A 42 24.16 6.35 -14.86
CA ARG A 42 24.65 6.06 -13.47
C ARG A 42 23.44 5.64 -12.57
N PRO A 43 23.22 4.35 -12.24
CA PRO A 43 21.91 3.88 -11.75
C PRO A 43 21.49 4.33 -10.34
N THR A 44 22.42 4.31 -9.37
CA THR A 44 22.10 4.57 -7.95
C THR A 44 21.83 6.04 -7.66
N GLU A 45 22.60 6.94 -8.29
CA GLU A 45 22.41 8.39 -8.20
C GLU A 45 21.03 8.80 -8.78
N ARG A 46 20.56 8.09 -9.82
CA ARG A 46 19.25 8.33 -10.43
C ARG A 46 18.08 8.01 -9.50
N PHE A 47 18.15 6.91 -8.76
CA PHE A 47 17.07 6.53 -7.83
C PHE A 47 17.02 7.47 -6.61
N ALA A 48 18.17 7.85 -6.05
CA ALA A 48 18.23 8.83 -4.97
C ALA A 48 17.67 10.20 -5.40
N ALA A 49 17.98 10.65 -6.62
CA ALA A 49 17.43 11.88 -7.19
C ALA A 49 15.91 11.78 -7.47
N GLU A 50 15.42 10.61 -7.84
CA GLU A 50 13.99 10.32 -7.99
C GLU A 50 13.28 10.38 -6.63
N CYS A 51 13.80 9.70 -5.60
CA CYS A 51 13.31 9.79 -4.22
C CYS A 51 13.30 11.22 -3.69
N SER A 52 14.34 12.00 -3.96
CA SER A 52 14.42 13.40 -3.52
C SER A 52 13.33 14.27 -4.17
N ARG A 53 13.12 14.12 -5.48
CA ARG A 53 12.04 14.82 -6.20
C ARG A 53 10.66 14.38 -5.74
N PHE A 54 10.48 13.08 -5.50
CA PHE A 54 9.25 12.52 -4.95
C PHE A 54 8.93 13.15 -3.59
N LEU A 55 9.87 13.12 -2.65
CA LEU A 55 9.72 13.73 -1.32
C LEU A 55 9.41 15.22 -1.38
N GLN A 56 10.12 15.97 -2.22
CA GLN A 56 9.89 17.40 -2.37
C GLN A 56 8.47 17.68 -2.85
N ARG A 57 7.98 16.90 -3.83
CA ARG A 57 6.64 17.02 -4.36
C ARG A 57 5.58 16.66 -3.34
N THR A 58 5.67 15.50 -2.68
CA THR A 58 4.66 15.06 -1.71
C THR A 58 4.57 16.03 -0.52
N ARG A 59 5.71 16.55 -0.04
CA ARG A 59 5.75 17.53 1.06
C ARG A 59 5.23 18.92 0.68
N SER A 60 5.25 19.27 -0.62
CA SER A 60 4.73 20.55 -1.11
C SER A 60 3.20 20.60 -1.15
N VAL A 61 2.54 19.44 -1.19
CA VAL A 61 1.08 19.35 -1.21
C VAL A 61 0.55 19.55 0.21
N LYS A 62 -0.06 20.71 0.45
CA LYS A 62 -0.78 20.97 1.70
C LYS A 62 -2.07 20.17 1.70
N ASP A 63 -2.35 19.49 2.81
CA ASP A 63 -3.63 18.83 3.05
C ASP A 63 -4.09 17.88 1.93
N PRO A 64 -3.29 16.86 1.57
CA PRO A 64 -3.62 15.97 0.46
C PRO A 64 -4.97 15.25 0.64
N SER A 65 -5.72 15.14 -0.44
CA SER A 65 -6.95 14.35 -0.49
C SER A 65 -6.65 12.85 -0.50
N ASP A 66 -7.63 12.01 -0.14
CA ASP A 66 -7.47 10.55 -0.16
C ASP A 66 -6.99 10.03 -1.53
N THR A 67 -7.47 10.62 -2.65
CA THR A 67 -6.99 10.29 -4.00
C THR A 67 -5.50 10.62 -4.18
N GLN A 68 -5.04 11.79 -3.72
CA GLN A 68 -3.63 12.16 -3.81
C GLN A 68 -2.75 11.26 -2.93
N ILE A 69 -3.24 10.89 -1.74
CA ILE A 69 -2.53 9.96 -0.85
C ILE A 69 -2.38 8.59 -1.52
N MET A 70 -3.43 8.10 -2.18
CA MET A 70 -3.39 6.87 -2.97
C MET A 70 -2.37 6.97 -4.12
N GLU A 71 -2.35 8.09 -4.85
CA GLU A 71 -1.38 8.32 -5.92
C GLU A 71 0.07 8.32 -5.39
N PHE A 72 0.31 8.93 -4.22
CA PHE A 72 1.63 8.89 -3.58
C PHE A 72 2.04 7.46 -3.21
N ALA A 73 1.13 6.68 -2.63
CA ALA A 73 1.38 5.28 -2.30
C ALA A 73 1.70 4.46 -3.57
N VAL A 74 0.90 4.60 -4.63
CA VAL A 74 1.09 3.90 -5.92
C VAL A 74 2.41 4.29 -6.58
N GLU A 75 2.79 5.56 -6.55
CA GLU A 75 4.05 6.02 -7.11
C GLU A 75 5.24 5.42 -6.36
N LEU A 76 5.20 5.45 -5.02
CA LEU A 76 6.25 4.84 -4.20
C LEU A 76 6.33 3.34 -4.43
N GLN A 77 5.21 2.61 -4.48
CA GLN A 77 5.18 1.18 -4.79
C GLN A 77 5.86 0.88 -6.13
N ARG A 78 5.58 1.67 -7.16
CA ARG A 78 6.23 1.52 -8.48
C ARG A 78 7.73 1.82 -8.42
N MET A 79 8.14 2.81 -7.63
CA MET A 79 9.56 3.11 -7.39
C MET A 79 10.26 1.94 -6.71
N LEU A 80 9.68 1.37 -5.64
CA LEU A 80 10.24 0.22 -4.92
C LEU A 80 10.31 -1.02 -5.81
N TRP A 81 9.28 -1.26 -6.64
CA TRP A 81 9.30 -2.34 -7.62
C TRP A 81 10.44 -2.21 -8.62
N ARG A 82 10.60 -1.04 -9.24
CA ARG A 82 11.71 -0.78 -10.18
C ARG A 82 13.06 -1.01 -9.51
N GLU A 83 13.21 -0.55 -8.27
CA GLU A 83 14.44 -0.70 -7.51
C GLU A 83 14.71 -2.17 -7.15
N HIS A 84 13.69 -2.93 -6.76
CA HIS A 84 13.79 -4.36 -6.49
C HIS A 84 14.23 -5.13 -7.75
N VAL A 85 13.55 -4.92 -8.89
CA VAL A 85 13.91 -5.57 -10.16
C VAL A 85 15.33 -5.24 -10.56
N ARG A 86 15.74 -3.97 -10.39
CA ARG A 86 17.10 -3.52 -10.68
C ARG A 86 18.15 -4.21 -9.82
N GLN A 87 17.88 -4.39 -8.52
CA GLN A 87 18.80 -5.05 -7.59
C GLN A 87 18.90 -6.56 -7.82
N ASN A 88 17.85 -7.17 -8.36
CA ASN A 88 17.76 -8.61 -8.62
C ASN A 88 18.05 -8.96 -10.09
N GLY A 89 18.92 -8.20 -10.77
CA GLY A 89 19.39 -8.53 -12.11
C GLY A 89 18.29 -8.52 -13.20
N GLY A 90 17.20 -7.78 -12.99
CA GLY A 90 16.05 -7.74 -13.90
C GLY A 90 14.97 -8.77 -13.60
N MET A 91 15.12 -9.59 -12.55
CA MET A 91 14.09 -10.54 -12.13
C MET A 91 12.98 -9.86 -11.35
N SER A 92 11.73 -10.18 -11.70
CA SER A 92 10.55 -9.80 -10.92
C SER A 92 10.43 -10.68 -9.66
N PRO A 93 9.99 -10.13 -8.52
CA PRO A 93 9.69 -10.94 -7.34
C PRO A 93 8.55 -11.93 -7.65
N SER A 94 8.62 -13.10 -7.01
CA SER A 94 7.58 -14.14 -7.12
C SER A 94 6.24 -13.69 -6.49
N ASP A 95 6.31 -12.87 -5.44
CA ASP A 95 5.16 -12.26 -4.78
C ASP A 95 5.35 -10.73 -4.73
N PRO A 96 4.53 -9.96 -5.47
CA PRO A 96 4.61 -8.50 -5.45
C PRO A 96 4.38 -7.85 -4.09
N ILE A 97 3.70 -8.52 -3.16
CA ILE A 97 3.42 -7.98 -1.83
C ILE A 97 4.71 -7.85 -1.02
N GLN A 98 5.72 -8.68 -1.28
CA GLN A 98 7.01 -8.62 -0.60
C GLN A 98 7.82 -7.36 -0.89
N VAL A 99 7.47 -6.62 -1.95
CA VAL A 99 8.11 -5.33 -2.28
C VAL A 99 7.55 -4.18 -1.43
N LEU A 100 6.39 -4.37 -0.80
CA LEU A 100 5.68 -3.37 0.00
C LEU A 100 6.27 -3.26 1.42
N ASP A 101 7.58 -3.08 1.51
CA ASP A 101 8.33 -3.00 2.77
C ASP A 101 8.55 -1.52 3.17
N PRO A 102 7.89 -1.03 4.24
CA PRO A 102 8.09 0.32 4.74
C PRO A 102 9.53 0.59 5.19
N ALA A 103 10.20 -0.38 5.81
CA ALA A 103 11.57 -0.21 6.29
C ALA A 103 12.54 -0.02 5.13
N PHE A 104 12.37 -0.78 4.05
CA PHE A 104 13.11 -0.59 2.81
C PHE A 104 12.81 0.78 2.19
N ALA A 105 11.55 1.19 2.13
CA ALA A 105 11.15 2.48 1.60
C ALA A 105 11.77 3.65 2.37
N ILE A 106 11.69 3.64 3.71
CA ILE A 106 12.27 4.65 4.61
C ILE A 106 13.78 4.79 4.35
N LYS A 107 14.50 3.66 4.25
CA LYS A 107 15.94 3.65 3.93
C LYS A 107 16.25 4.29 2.58
N ARG A 108 15.42 4.03 1.57
CA ARG A 108 15.58 4.62 0.22
C ARG A 108 15.27 6.11 0.17
N LEU A 109 14.42 6.59 1.07
CA LEU A 109 14.12 8.01 1.24
C LEU A 109 15.19 8.75 2.06
N GLY A 110 16.28 8.07 2.45
CA GLY A 110 17.43 8.68 3.11
C GLY A 110 17.29 8.80 4.63
N TYR A 111 16.41 8.00 5.24
CA TYR A 111 16.23 7.91 6.68
C TYR A 111 16.73 6.56 7.19
N GLY A 112 17.29 6.52 8.39
CA GLY A 112 17.53 5.25 9.07
C GLY A 112 16.23 4.64 9.59
N TYR A 113 16.19 3.31 9.69
CA TYR A 113 15.06 2.57 10.28
C TYR A 113 15.60 1.63 11.35
N HIS A 114 15.05 1.73 12.56
CA HIS A 114 15.46 0.93 13.71
C HIS A 114 14.25 0.37 14.44
N GLU A 115 14.38 -0.85 14.95
CA GLU A 115 13.40 -1.43 15.87
C GLU A 115 14.00 -1.43 17.27
N GLU A 116 13.32 -0.78 18.20
CA GLU A 116 13.78 -0.59 19.59
C GLU A 116 12.92 -1.44 20.53
N ASP A 117 13.48 -1.88 21.65
CA ASP A 117 12.75 -2.73 22.61
C ASP A 117 11.55 -2.00 23.24
N THR A 118 11.64 -0.68 23.38
CA THR A 118 10.53 0.20 23.76
C THR A 118 10.83 1.62 23.32
N LEU A 119 9.78 2.39 23.02
CA LEU A 119 9.88 3.83 22.75
C LEU A 119 9.35 4.67 23.92
N GLY A 120 9.07 4.03 25.06
CA GLY A 120 8.44 4.64 26.21
C GLY A 120 6.92 4.73 26.09
N GLU A 121 6.33 5.43 27.05
CA GLU A 121 4.89 5.53 27.21
C GLU A 121 4.45 6.99 27.20
N MET A 122 3.30 7.26 26.59
CA MET A 122 2.65 8.57 26.57
C MET A 122 1.34 8.52 27.34
N ARG A 123 1.05 9.59 28.09
CA ARG A 123 -0.28 9.76 28.70
C ARG A 123 -1.25 10.31 27.65
N ASN A 124 -2.29 9.55 27.34
CA ASN A 124 -3.41 9.97 26.51
C ASN A 124 -4.72 9.79 27.29
N ASN A 125 -5.45 10.88 27.53
CA ASN A 125 -6.72 10.88 28.28
C ASN A 125 -6.68 10.13 29.62
N GLY A 126 -5.58 10.25 30.38
CA GLY A 126 -5.39 9.59 31.68
C GLY A 126 -4.99 8.10 31.60
N GLN A 127 -4.92 7.53 30.40
CA GLN A 127 -4.37 6.20 30.16
C GLN A 127 -2.94 6.31 29.64
N THR A 128 -2.09 5.40 30.10
CA THR A 128 -0.72 5.28 29.62
C THR A 128 -0.71 4.37 28.40
N VAL A 129 -0.31 4.89 27.24
CA VAL A 129 -0.28 4.17 25.96
C VAL A 129 1.17 4.08 25.49
N GLU A 130 1.60 2.88 25.13
CA GLU A 130 2.93 2.67 24.56
C GLU A 130 3.04 3.31 23.18
N VAL A 131 4.18 3.98 22.92
CA VAL A 131 4.46 4.58 21.62
C VAL A 131 4.89 3.50 20.63
N ALA A 132 4.11 3.32 19.56
CA ALA A 132 4.37 2.29 18.55
C ALA A 132 5.46 2.70 17.54
N GLY A 133 5.56 3.99 17.22
CA GLY A 133 6.51 4.54 16.26
C GLY A 133 6.83 6.01 16.52
N VAL A 134 8.01 6.45 16.10
CA VAL A 134 8.42 7.86 16.15
C VAL A 134 9.39 8.20 15.02
N ILE A 135 9.28 9.41 14.49
CA ILE A 135 10.24 9.99 13.55
C ILE A 135 11.07 11.04 14.29
N ASP A 136 12.36 10.80 14.35
CA ASP A 136 13.36 11.79 14.71
C ASP A 136 13.84 12.47 13.42
N HIS A 137 13.36 13.68 13.16
CA HIS A 137 13.73 14.44 11.97
C HIS A 137 15.13 15.08 12.09
N GLU A 138 15.64 15.30 13.30
CA GLU A 138 16.97 15.85 13.52
C GLU A 138 18.03 14.84 13.12
N SER A 139 17.90 13.61 13.63
CA SER A 139 18.84 12.52 13.30
C SER A 139 18.45 11.74 12.04
N ARG A 140 17.28 12.04 11.44
CA ARG A 140 16.70 11.34 10.27
C ARG A 140 16.52 9.84 10.52
N HIS A 141 15.90 9.49 11.63
CA HIS A 141 15.60 8.11 11.98
C HIS A 141 14.10 7.89 12.18
N VAL A 142 13.61 6.75 11.71
CA VAL A 142 12.31 6.20 12.10
C VAL A 142 12.57 5.05 13.05
N LYS A 143 11.91 5.05 14.20
CA LYS A 143 12.03 4.01 15.22
C LYS A 143 10.66 3.38 15.46
N ILE A 144 10.60 2.05 15.56
CA ILE A 144 9.38 1.28 15.82
C ILE A 144 9.57 0.41 17.08
N SER A 145 8.57 0.36 17.96
CA SER A 145 8.63 -0.47 19.18
C SER A 145 8.46 -1.95 18.86
N LYS A 146 9.34 -2.80 19.40
CA LYS A 146 9.27 -4.26 19.31
C LYS A 146 8.22 -4.90 20.23
N ARG A 147 7.63 -4.14 21.17
CA ARG A 147 6.59 -4.68 22.07
C ARG A 147 5.28 -5.01 21.36
N HIS A 148 5.07 -4.47 20.16
CA HIS A 148 3.89 -4.76 19.38
C HIS A 148 4.06 -5.99 18.46
N PRO A 149 2.96 -6.73 18.18
CA PRO A 149 2.99 -7.83 17.23
C PRO A 149 3.47 -7.39 15.83
N PRO A 150 4.04 -8.30 15.00
CA PRO A 150 4.58 -7.96 13.69
C PRO A 150 3.63 -7.17 12.76
N VAL A 151 2.35 -7.53 12.72
CA VAL A 151 1.34 -6.82 11.89
C VAL A 151 1.14 -5.37 12.33
N THR A 152 1.18 -5.11 13.64
CA THR A 152 1.10 -3.76 14.19
C THR A 152 2.36 -2.97 13.86
N ARG A 153 3.55 -3.59 14.00
CA ARG A 153 4.82 -2.94 13.65
C ARG A 153 4.90 -2.57 12.17
N LEU A 154 4.44 -3.45 11.28
CA LEU A 154 4.39 -3.18 9.84
C LEU A 154 3.48 -1.99 9.53
N PHE A 155 2.28 -1.96 10.13
CA PHE A 155 1.35 -0.84 9.94
C PHE A 155 1.91 0.46 10.52
N SER A 156 2.50 0.43 11.73
CA SER A 156 3.16 1.60 12.33
C SER A 156 4.31 2.11 11.46
N ALA A 157 5.14 1.23 10.90
CA ALA A 157 6.20 1.63 9.98
C ALA A 157 5.66 2.29 8.69
N ALA A 158 4.57 1.77 8.13
CA ALA A 158 3.90 2.37 6.98
C ALA A 158 3.23 3.71 7.33
N HIS A 159 2.72 3.85 8.55
CA HIS A 159 2.14 5.09 9.09
C HIS A 159 3.23 6.17 9.24
N GLU A 160 4.37 5.85 9.84
CA GLU A 160 5.51 6.79 9.92
C GLU A 160 6.06 7.16 8.54
N LEU A 161 6.08 6.20 7.59
CA LEU A 161 6.40 6.50 6.21
C LEU A 161 5.43 7.54 5.62
N GLY A 162 4.13 7.43 5.91
CA GLY A 162 3.13 8.43 5.53
C GLY A 162 3.44 9.83 6.09
N HIS A 163 3.78 9.91 7.38
CA HIS A 163 4.23 11.17 8.00
C HIS A 163 5.47 11.74 7.32
N LEU A 164 6.47 10.91 7.04
CA LEU A 164 7.70 11.32 6.38
C LEU A 164 7.45 11.93 5.00
N LEU A 165 6.48 11.40 4.24
CA LEU A 165 6.15 11.85 2.89
C LEU A 165 5.30 13.13 2.87
N MET A 166 4.34 13.27 3.78
CA MET A 166 3.29 14.29 3.67
C MET A 166 3.35 15.37 4.77
N HIS A 167 4.07 15.11 5.86
CA HIS A 167 4.04 15.93 7.07
C HIS A 167 5.46 16.31 7.49
N PRO A 168 6.17 17.17 6.73
CA PRO A 168 7.48 17.65 7.14
C PRO A 168 7.39 18.36 8.50
N GLN A 169 8.32 18.08 9.41
CA GLN A 169 8.42 18.84 10.65
C GLN A 169 8.59 20.33 10.33
N GLY A 170 7.80 21.18 11.00
CA GLY A 170 8.03 22.63 10.98
C GLY A 170 7.38 23.40 9.83
N GLY A 171 6.16 23.05 9.42
CA GLY A 171 5.27 24.06 8.86
C GLY A 171 4.91 25.04 9.97
N LEU A 172 5.45 26.26 9.93
CA LEU A 172 5.21 27.34 10.87
C LEU A 172 3.69 27.58 11.04
N HIS A 173 3.07 26.95 12.04
CA HIS A 173 1.71 27.29 12.48
C HIS A 173 1.80 28.55 13.35
N ARG A 174 2.23 29.67 12.74
CA ARG A 174 1.92 30.97 13.31
C ARG A 174 0.42 31.16 13.11
N ASP A 175 -0.29 31.13 14.25
CA ASP A 175 -1.66 31.61 14.43
C ASP A 175 -2.80 30.68 13.97
N LEU A 176 -2.83 29.45 14.52
CA LEU A 176 -4.11 28.75 14.70
C LEU A 176 -4.52 28.76 16.18
N PRO A 177 -5.78 29.11 16.51
CA PRO A 177 -6.34 28.96 17.85
C PRO A 177 -6.19 27.51 18.34
N MET A 178 -6.10 27.33 19.66
CA MET A 178 -5.86 26.04 20.33
C MET A 178 -6.76 24.88 19.83
N ASP A 179 -7.97 25.16 19.36
CA ASP A 179 -8.88 24.16 18.78
C ASP A 179 -8.41 23.65 17.40
N GLY A 180 -7.83 24.52 16.58
CA GLY A 180 -7.36 24.18 15.23
C GLY A 180 -6.13 23.26 15.23
N ALA A 181 -5.28 23.35 16.27
CA ALA A 181 -4.09 22.49 16.39
C ALA A 181 -4.45 21.01 16.62
N ARG A 182 -5.50 20.75 17.41
CA ARG A 182 -6.00 19.39 17.65
C ARG A 182 -6.65 18.80 16.39
N ILE A 183 -7.51 19.56 15.73
CA ILE A 183 -8.16 19.16 14.47
C ILE A 183 -7.11 18.88 13.37
N ALA A 184 -6.07 19.72 13.26
CA ALA A 184 -4.99 19.52 12.30
C ALA A 184 -4.11 18.30 12.65
N ARG A 185 -3.93 17.98 13.93
CA ARG A 185 -3.28 16.73 14.37
C ARG A 185 -4.12 15.54 13.93
N ASP A 186 -5.38 15.48 14.32
CA ASP A 186 -6.29 14.37 13.99
C ASP A 186 -6.38 14.14 12.47
N LYS A 187 -6.33 15.22 11.68
CA LYS A 187 -6.28 15.13 10.22
C LYS A 187 -5.01 14.46 9.70
N ARG A 188 -3.83 14.85 10.20
CA ARG A 188 -2.54 14.28 9.79
C ARG A 188 -2.42 12.81 10.16
N GLU A 189 -2.86 12.43 11.36
CA GLU A 189 -2.92 11.02 11.78
C GLU A 189 -3.80 10.20 10.81
N ARG A 190 -4.99 10.72 10.46
CA ARG A 190 -5.88 10.07 9.47
C ARG A 190 -5.22 9.92 8.10
N GLN A 191 -4.50 10.95 7.64
CA GLN A 191 -3.80 10.91 6.36
C GLN A 191 -2.67 9.88 6.36
N ALA A 192 -1.91 9.77 7.45
CA ALA A 192 -0.88 8.75 7.64
C ALA A 192 -1.48 7.33 7.67
N ASP A 193 -2.59 7.12 8.37
CA ASP A 193 -3.33 5.84 8.38
C ASP A 193 -3.85 5.47 6.97
N LYS A 194 -4.40 6.43 6.23
CA LYS A 194 -4.83 6.23 4.84
C LYS A 194 -3.67 5.85 3.95
N PHE A 195 -2.54 6.55 4.09
CA PHE A 195 -1.33 6.20 3.36
C PHE A 195 -0.86 4.78 3.67
N ALA A 196 -0.80 4.40 4.95
CA ALA A 196 -0.40 3.06 5.37
C ALA A 196 -1.31 1.98 4.75
N SER A 197 -2.63 2.22 4.77
CA SER A 197 -3.62 1.35 4.14
C SER A 197 -3.39 1.20 2.63
N TYR A 198 -3.23 2.30 1.90
CA TYR A 198 -2.98 2.26 0.45
C TYR A 198 -1.62 1.67 0.08
N PHE A 199 -0.60 1.93 0.91
CA PHE A 199 0.75 1.44 0.71
C PHE A 199 0.82 -0.09 0.88
N LEU A 200 0.29 -0.60 2.00
CA LEU A 200 0.32 -2.02 2.35
C LEU A 200 -0.72 -2.84 1.59
N MET A 201 -1.88 -2.26 1.24
CA MET A 201 -2.96 -2.94 0.52
C MET A 201 -3.32 -2.20 -0.78
N PRO A 202 -2.44 -2.27 -1.81
CA PRO A 202 -2.70 -1.64 -3.10
C PRO A 202 -3.94 -2.26 -3.74
N GLU A 203 -4.86 -1.43 -4.23
CA GLU A 203 -6.15 -1.89 -4.74
C GLU A 203 -6.01 -3.01 -5.78
N LYS A 204 -5.11 -2.83 -6.75
CA LYS A 204 -4.91 -3.80 -7.82
C LYS A 204 -4.50 -5.18 -7.27
N LEU A 205 -3.51 -5.23 -6.38
CA LEU A 205 -3.06 -6.48 -5.78
C LEU A 205 -4.14 -7.10 -4.90
N LEU A 206 -4.84 -6.28 -4.12
CA LEU A 206 -5.91 -6.76 -3.25
C LEU A 206 -7.06 -7.37 -4.05
N ARG A 207 -7.48 -6.75 -5.16
CA ARG A 207 -8.51 -7.31 -6.06
C ARG A 207 -8.07 -8.64 -6.66
N GLU A 208 -6.84 -8.73 -7.16
CA GLU A 208 -6.29 -9.97 -7.71
C GLU A 208 -6.27 -11.09 -6.67
N GLU A 209 -5.76 -10.82 -5.45
CA GLU A 209 -5.71 -11.79 -4.36
C GLU A 209 -7.10 -12.17 -3.83
N PHE A 210 -8.04 -11.24 -3.84
CA PHE A 210 -9.44 -11.47 -3.49
C PHE A 210 -10.11 -12.41 -4.50
N LYS A 211 -10.00 -12.10 -5.80
CA LYS A 211 -10.56 -12.92 -6.88
C LYS A 211 -9.98 -14.34 -6.87
N LYS A 212 -8.67 -14.49 -6.65
CA LYS A 212 -8.03 -15.82 -6.54
C LYS A 212 -8.62 -16.68 -5.42
N ARG A 213 -9.03 -16.07 -4.30
CA ARG A 213 -9.56 -16.78 -3.11
C ARG A 213 -11.04 -17.05 -3.18
N PHE A 214 -11.83 -16.06 -3.60
CA PHE A 214 -13.29 -16.11 -3.56
C PHE A 214 -13.95 -16.32 -4.92
N LEU A 215 -13.14 -16.42 -5.99
CA LEU A 215 -13.58 -16.68 -7.37
C LEU A 215 -14.57 -15.63 -7.91
N THR A 216 -14.55 -14.42 -7.34
CA THR A 216 -15.41 -13.30 -7.71
C THR A 216 -14.68 -11.98 -7.51
N GLU A 217 -15.05 -10.97 -8.30
CA GLU A 217 -14.60 -9.58 -8.11
C GLU A 217 -15.37 -8.86 -7.00
N GLN A 218 -16.61 -9.29 -6.75
CA GLN A 218 -17.49 -8.74 -5.73
C GLN A 218 -18.23 -9.88 -5.02
N PHE A 219 -18.05 -9.99 -3.72
CA PHE A 219 -18.69 -11.01 -2.91
C PHE A 219 -20.08 -10.56 -2.47
N ARG A 220 -21.08 -11.40 -2.73
CA ARG A 220 -22.47 -11.27 -2.28
C ARG A 220 -22.88 -12.54 -1.55
N ILE A 221 -23.71 -12.41 -0.53
CA ILE A 221 -24.25 -13.57 0.18
C ILE A 221 -25.35 -14.21 -0.69
N SER A 222 -25.11 -15.45 -1.12
CA SER A 222 -26.08 -16.36 -1.75
C SER A 222 -25.93 -17.75 -1.10
N ASP A 223 -26.80 -18.71 -1.44
CA ASP A 223 -26.64 -20.08 -0.97
C ASP A 223 -25.31 -20.70 -1.42
N GLU A 224 -24.88 -20.42 -2.65
CA GLU A 224 -23.60 -20.91 -3.18
C GLU A 224 -22.42 -20.34 -2.39
N THR A 225 -22.40 -19.02 -2.15
CA THR A 225 -21.27 -18.40 -1.44
C THR A 225 -21.30 -18.74 0.04
N ALA A 226 -22.47 -18.93 0.65
CA ALA A 226 -22.61 -19.40 2.02
C ALA A 226 -22.10 -20.82 2.21
N PHE A 227 -22.46 -21.72 1.29
CA PHE A 227 -21.96 -23.08 1.29
C PHE A 227 -20.45 -23.12 1.05
N ALA A 228 -19.95 -22.36 0.06
CA ALA A 228 -18.54 -22.30 -0.28
C ALA A 228 -17.66 -21.76 0.85
N LEU A 229 -18.13 -20.72 1.56
CA LEU A 229 -17.36 -20.03 2.59
C LEU A 229 -17.42 -20.73 3.96
N ALA A 230 -18.59 -21.23 4.35
CA ALA A 230 -18.83 -21.69 5.71
C ALA A 230 -19.64 -22.99 5.81
N ASN A 231 -19.91 -23.67 4.69
CA ASN A 231 -20.70 -24.90 4.63
C ASN A 231 -22.05 -24.76 5.37
N THR A 232 -22.73 -23.64 5.11
CA THR A 232 -23.95 -23.20 5.81
C THR A 232 -24.94 -22.65 4.78
N THR A 233 -26.20 -22.44 5.18
CA THR A 233 -27.22 -21.81 4.32
C THR A 233 -27.03 -20.30 4.19
N GLN A 234 -27.65 -19.68 3.17
CA GLN A 234 -27.65 -18.22 3.03
C GLN A 234 -28.14 -17.51 4.29
N SER A 235 -29.26 -17.97 4.87
CA SER A 235 -29.88 -17.36 6.06
C SER A 235 -28.99 -17.43 7.30
N ASP A 236 -28.26 -18.53 7.48
CA ASP A 236 -27.32 -18.68 8.59
C ASP A 236 -26.07 -17.81 8.41
N LEU A 237 -25.58 -17.67 7.17
CA LEU A 237 -24.48 -16.75 6.89
C LEU A 237 -24.92 -15.29 7.10
N GLN A 238 -26.10 -14.89 6.63
CA GLN A 238 -26.64 -13.53 6.86
C GLN A 238 -26.77 -13.21 8.35
N ARG A 239 -27.20 -14.17 9.17
CA ARG A 239 -27.28 -13.99 10.63
C ARG A 239 -25.90 -13.80 11.27
N LYS A 240 -24.89 -14.55 10.82
CA LYS A 240 -23.49 -14.40 11.28
C LYS A 240 -22.85 -13.10 10.78
N ALA A 241 -23.13 -12.73 9.54
CA ALA A 241 -22.62 -11.54 8.87
C ALA A 241 -23.69 -10.43 8.87
N SER A 242 -24.12 -10.03 10.08
CA SER A 242 -25.26 -9.12 10.31
C SER A 242 -25.06 -7.69 9.80
N SER A 243 -23.87 -7.35 9.32
CA SER A 243 -23.53 -6.07 8.72
C SER A 243 -22.45 -6.26 7.67
N LEU A 244 -22.31 -5.28 6.78
CA LEU A 244 -21.21 -5.25 5.80
C LEU A 244 -19.85 -5.44 6.52
N ARG A 245 -19.62 -4.73 7.62
CA ARG A 245 -18.39 -4.87 8.41
C ARG A 245 -18.19 -6.27 8.98
N ALA A 246 -19.24 -6.94 9.43
CA ALA A 246 -19.14 -8.32 9.90
C ALA A 246 -18.76 -9.28 8.77
N LEU A 247 -19.33 -9.11 7.57
CA LEU A 247 -18.96 -9.87 6.38
C LEU A 247 -17.51 -9.60 5.96
N SER A 248 -17.09 -8.33 5.89
CA SER A 248 -15.73 -7.91 5.55
C SER A 248 -14.70 -8.51 6.50
N ARG A 249 -14.99 -8.49 7.79
CA ARG A 249 -14.17 -9.12 8.82
C ARG A 249 -14.05 -10.63 8.66
N LEU A 250 -15.14 -11.30 8.28
CA LEU A 250 -15.15 -12.74 8.05
C LEU A 250 -14.31 -13.10 6.81
N LEU A 251 -14.47 -12.36 5.70
CA LEU A 251 -13.68 -12.57 4.48
C LEU A 251 -12.20 -12.23 4.67
N SER A 252 -11.89 -11.23 5.49
CA SER A 252 -10.50 -10.83 5.78
C SER A 252 -9.67 -11.95 6.41
N GLU A 253 -10.30 -12.76 7.27
CA GLU A 253 -9.68 -13.87 8.01
C GLU A 253 -10.01 -15.25 7.44
N ALA A 254 -10.84 -15.34 6.41
CA ALA A 254 -11.17 -16.62 5.79
C ALA A 254 -9.89 -17.34 5.31
N GLN A 255 -9.79 -18.63 5.63
CA GLN A 255 -8.66 -19.48 5.25
C GLN A 255 -9.07 -20.59 4.27
N SER A 256 -10.33 -20.57 3.83
CA SER A 256 -10.83 -21.51 2.84
C SER A 256 -12.06 -20.98 2.12
N TYR A 257 -12.24 -21.45 0.89
CA TYR A 257 -13.43 -21.25 0.08
C TYR A 257 -13.58 -22.45 -0.85
N ASN A 258 -14.79 -22.99 -1.02
CA ASN A 258 -15.02 -24.23 -1.76
C ASN A 258 -14.14 -25.40 -1.31
N ARG A 259 -13.90 -25.49 0.01
CA ARG A 259 -13.01 -26.50 0.65
C ARG A 259 -11.54 -26.41 0.25
N ILE A 260 -11.15 -25.46 -0.61
CA ILE A 260 -9.76 -25.17 -0.94
C ILE A 260 -9.21 -24.25 0.15
N ARG A 261 -8.09 -24.65 0.77
CA ARG A 261 -7.41 -23.87 1.79
C ARG A 261 -6.45 -22.86 1.17
N PHE A 262 -6.35 -21.70 1.82
CA PHE A 262 -5.41 -20.64 1.46
C PHE A 262 -5.03 -19.79 2.68
N ILE A 263 -3.96 -19.02 2.55
CA ILE A 263 -3.59 -17.99 3.52
C ILE A 263 -4.60 -16.84 3.42
N SER A 264 -5.13 -16.38 4.55
CA SER A 264 -6.13 -15.31 4.58
C SER A 264 -5.58 -14.00 3.99
N LEU A 265 -6.46 -13.11 3.53
CA LEU A 265 -6.03 -11.83 2.98
C LEU A 265 -5.28 -11.00 4.03
N ALA A 266 -5.78 -10.93 5.26
CA ALA A 266 -5.12 -10.19 6.34
C ALA A 266 -3.69 -10.72 6.58
N GLN A 267 -3.50 -12.05 6.58
CA GLN A 267 -2.19 -12.66 6.74
C GLN A 267 -1.29 -12.45 5.52
N GLN A 268 -1.82 -12.56 4.29
CA GLN A 268 -1.07 -12.37 3.05
C GLN A 268 -0.49 -10.95 2.96
N PHE A 269 -1.25 -9.93 3.37
CA PHE A 269 -0.83 -8.53 3.35
C PHE A 269 -0.15 -8.08 4.66
N GLY A 270 -0.05 -8.94 5.67
CA GLY A 270 0.60 -8.63 6.94
C GLY A 270 -0.12 -7.54 7.76
N VAL A 271 -1.44 -7.41 7.60
CA VAL A 271 -2.26 -6.38 8.28
C VAL A 271 -3.25 -7.00 9.26
N SER A 272 -3.87 -6.16 10.09
CA SER A 272 -4.95 -6.61 10.98
C SER A 272 -6.22 -6.97 10.19
N ARG A 273 -7.06 -7.82 10.78
CA ARG A 273 -8.42 -8.12 10.31
C ARG A 273 -9.23 -6.85 10.05
N GLU A 274 -9.14 -5.87 10.93
CA GLU A 274 -9.93 -4.64 10.83
C GLU A 274 -9.47 -3.77 9.66
N ALA A 275 -8.15 -3.60 9.49
CA ALA A 275 -7.60 -2.83 8.38
C ALA A 275 -7.97 -3.44 7.02
N MET A 276 -7.85 -4.77 6.90
CA MET A 276 -8.26 -5.49 5.70
C MET A 276 -9.77 -5.35 5.45
N ALA A 277 -10.60 -5.48 6.48
CA ALA A 277 -12.05 -5.36 6.34
C ALA A 277 -12.47 -3.98 5.83
N ILE A 278 -11.90 -2.91 6.39
CA ILE A 278 -12.13 -1.54 5.93
C ILE A 278 -11.68 -1.40 4.47
N ARG A 279 -10.50 -1.93 4.11
CA ARG A 279 -9.99 -1.81 2.75
C ARG A 279 -10.86 -2.53 1.72
N LEU A 280 -11.38 -3.70 2.04
CA LEU A 280 -12.29 -4.46 1.18
C LEU A 280 -13.60 -3.68 0.90
N GLU A 281 -14.10 -2.95 1.90
CA GLU A 281 -15.26 -2.05 1.75
C GLU A 281 -14.94 -0.86 0.85
N GLU A 282 -13.80 -0.21 1.05
CA GLU A 282 -13.37 0.95 0.25
C GLU A 282 -13.23 0.64 -1.23
N ILE A 283 -12.76 -0.57 -1.57
CA ILE A 283 -12.63 -1.00 -2.96
C ILE A 283 -13.93 -1.61 -3.52
N GLY A 284 -15.01 -1.67 -2.72
CA GLY A 284 -16.30 -2.23 -3.15
C GLY A 284 -16.25 -3.72 -3.52
N ALA A 285 -15.32 -4.48 -2.93
CA ALA A 285 -15.18 -5.93 -3.17
C ALA A 285 -16.30 -6.74 -2.48
N ILE A 286 -17.12 -6.10 -1.65
CA ILE A 286 -18.19 -6.73 -0.87
C ILE A 286 -19.43 -5.85 -0.99
N SER A 287 -20.60 -6.46 -1.23
CA SER A 287 -21.89 -5.78 -1.34
C SER A 287 -23.02 -6.60 -0.70
#